data_AF-A0A2M6ZT85-F1
#
_entry.id   AF-A0A2M6ZT85-F1
#
_cell.length_a   1.000
_cell.length_b   1.000
_cell.length_c   1.000
_cell.angle_alpha   90.00
_cell.angle_beta   90.00
_cell.angle_gamma   90.00
#
_symmetry.space_group_name_H-M   'P 1'
#
loop_
_entity.id
_entity.type
_entity.pdbx_description
1 polymer ?
#
loop_
_entity_poly.entity_id
_entity_poly.type
_entity_poly.pdbx_seq_one_letter_code
_entity_poly.pdbx_strand_id
1 'polypeptide(L)'
;QEVVGLRIGPGIIKAVNSLIGGTKGCPKMADLVLECCDEVILRFTLDPLKRLQAMTGDEWEEGMKEFLQQNPRLMGSCIAFSEESPLRKKFGL
;
A
#
# COMPACT_ATOMS: atom_id res chain seq x y z
N GLN A 1 -20.93 -0.48 -13.32
CA GLN A 1 -20.39 -1.81 -13.63
C GLN A 1 -20.07 -2.50 -12.32
N GLU A 2 -20.58 -3.71 -12.11
CA GLU A 2 -20.26 -4.54 -10.95
C GLU A 2 -19.12 -5.48 -11.32
N VAL A 3 -18.00 -5.40 -10.59
CA VAL A 3 -16.82 -6.23 -10.86
C VAL A 3 -16.84 -7.40 -9.89
N VAL A 4 -16.92 -8.63 -10.41
CA VAL A 4 -16.81 -9.85 -9.60
C VAL A 4 -15.33 -10.10 -9.31
N GLY A 5 -14.95 -10.13 -8.03
CA GLY A 5 -13.58 -10.40 -7.60
C GLY A 5 -13.28 -9.86 -6.20
N LEU A 6 -12.00 -9.91 -5.83
CA LEU A 6 -11.49 -9.29 -4.61
C LEU A 6 -10.97 -7.89 -4.89
N ARG A 7 -11.27 -6.98 -3.98
CA ARG A 7 -10.65 -5.65 -3.97
C ARG A 7 -9.22 -5.75 -3.44
N ILE A 8 -8.26 -5.20 -4.19
CA ILE A 8 -6.90 -4.96 -3.68
C ILE A 8 -6.97 -3.77 -2.70
N GLY A 9 -6.77 -4.06 -1.42
CA GLY A 9 -6.92 -3.08 -0.35
C GLY A 9 -6.65 -3.68 1.04
N PRO A 10 -7.03 -2.97 2.12
CA PRO A 10 -6.82 -3.45 3.49
C PRO A 10 -7.37 -4.87 3.68
N GLY A 11 -6.57 -5.73 4.30
CA GLY A 11 -6.94 -7.14 4.54
C GLY A 11 -6.70 -8.09 3.36
N ILE A 12 -6.11 -7.63 2.25
CA ILE A 12 -5.82 -8.48 1.07
C ILE A 12 -4.97 -9.71 1.43
N ILE A 13 -3.97 -9.57 2.30
CA ILE A 13 -3.14 -10.70 2.78
C ILE A 13 -4.00 -11.76 3.45
N LYS A 14 -4.90 -11.35 4.35
CA LYS A 14 -5.82 -12.27 5.03
C LYS A 14 -6.79 -12.91 4.05
N ALA A 15 -7.32 -12.14 3.11
CA ALA A 15 -8.27 -12.64 2.11
C ALA A 15 -7.63 -13.68 1.17
N VAL A 16 -6.45 -13.38 0.62
CA VAL A 16 -5.69 -14.29 -0.24
C VAL A 16 -5.30 -15.56 0.52
N ASN A 17 -4.79 -15.43 1.74
CA ASN A 17 -4.47 -16.60 2.56
C ASN A 17 -5.71 -17.43 2.90
N SER A 18 -6.87 -16.80 3.15
CA SER A 18 -8.10 -17.54 3.45
C SER A 18 -8.64 -18.32 2.25
N LEU A 19 -8.43 -17.81 1.03
CA LEU A 19 -8.95 -18.40 -0.20
C LEU A 19 -7.99 -19.37 -0.88
N ILE A 20 -6.69 -19.09 -0.81
CA ILE A 20 -5.66 -19.79 -1.57
C ILE A 20 -4.64 -20.45 -0.64
N GLY A 21 -4.16 -19.74 0.38
CA GLY A 21 -2.95 -20.11 1.14
C GLY A 21 -3.15 -20.92 2.42
N GLY A 22 -4.38 -21.08 2.92
CA GLY A 22 -4.68 -21.60 4.26
C GLY A 22 -4.19 -23.03 4.53
N THR A 23 -4.56 -23.60 5.69
CA THR A 23 -4.05 -24.91 6.15
C THR A 23 -4.32 -26.08 5.18
N LYS A 24 -5.29 -25.93 4.28
CA LYS A 24 -5.61 -26.89 3.21
C LYS A 24 -5.33 -26.35 1.80
N GLY A 25 -4.69 -25.19 1.70
CA GLY A 25 -4.42 -24.47 0.46
C GLY A 25 -2.99 -24.65 -0.05
N CYS A 26 -2.59 -23.77 -0.97
CA CYS A 26 -1.25 -23.66 -1.50
C CYS A 26 -0.63 -22.30 -1.09
N PRO A 27 0.15 -22.24 0.00
CA PRO A 27 0.82 -21.02 0.44
C PRO A 27 1.65 -20.36 -0.66
N LYS A 28 2.36 -21.17 -1.47
CA LYS A 28 3.19 -20.63 -2.55
C LYS A 28 2.38 -19.93 -3.64
N MET A 29 1.17 -20.41 -3.93
CA MET A 29 0.26 -19.72 -4.85
C MET A 29 -0.28 -18.43 -4.24
N ALA A 30 -0.57 -18.42 -2.93
CA ALA A 30 -0.95 -17.20 -2.23
C ALA A 30 0.15 -16.14 -2.32
N ASP A 31 1.42 -16.52 -2.14
CA ASP A 31 2.57 -15.61 -2.30
C ASP A 31 2.63 -15.02 -3.71
N LEU A 32 2.50 -15.83 -4.76
CA LEU A 32 2.51 -15.36 -6.15
C LEU A 32 1.37 -14.37 -6.45
N VAL A 33 0.19 -14.61 -5.88
CA VAL A 33 -0.95 -13.69 -6.01
C VAL A 33 -0.70 -12.39 -5.26
N LEU A 34 -0.05 -12.44 -4.09
CA LEU A 34 0.32 -11.25 -3.33
C LEU A 34 1.39 -10.43 -4.05
N GLU A 35 2.40 -11.06 -4.66
CA GLU A 35 3.39 -10.37 -5.51
C GLU A 35 2.72 -9.62 -6.68
N CYS A 36 1.70 -10.23 -7.31
CA CYS A 36 0.91 -9.56 -8.34
C CYS A 36 0.12 -8.35 -7.79
N CYS A 37 -0.42 -8.47 -6.59
CA CYS A 37 -1.12 -7.36 -5.93
C CYS A 37 -0.16 -6.20 -5.62
N ASP A 38 1.05 -6.51 -5.16
CA ASP A 38 2.10 -5.52 -4.89
C ASP A 38 2.48 -4.76 -6.16
N GLU A 39 2.65 -5.45 -7.29
CA GLU A 39 2.95 -4.79 -8.57
C GLU A 39 1.81 -3.85 -9.02
N VAL A 40 0.55 -4.22 -8.82
CA VAL A 40 -0.59 -3.33 -9.10
C VAL A 40 -0.54 -2.09 -8.21
N ILE A 41 -0.25 -2.25 -6.91
CA ILE A 41 -0.12 -1.12 -5.99
C ILE A 41 1.05 -0.22 -6.42
N LEU A 42 2.19 -0.79 -6.75
CA LEU A 42 3.38 -0.07 -7.21
C LEU A 42 3.09 0.70 -8.50
N ARG A 43 2.35 0.14 -9.44
CA ARG A 43 1.97 0.82 -10.68
C ARG A 43 1.25 2.15 -10.45
N PHE A 44 0.47 2.27 -9.36
CA PHE A 44 -0.23 3.51 -9.03
C PHE A 44 0.54 4.42 -8.07
N THR A 45 1.50 3.89 -7.32
CA THR A 45 2.18 4.64 -6.25
C THR A 45 3.61 5.04 -6.60
N LEU A 46 4.30 4.30 -7.48
CA LEU A 46 5.72 4.47 -7.75
C LEU A 46 6.06 5.81 -8.41
N ASP A 47 5.33 6.20 -9.45
CA ASP A 47 5.62 7.44 -10.18
C ASP A 47 5.37 8.70 -9.33
N PRO A 48 4.23 8.84 -8.61
CA PRO A 48 4.07 9.91 -7.64
C PRO A 48 5.18 9.92 -6.59
N LEU A 49 5.54 8.76 -6.05
CA LEU A 49 6.60 8.64 -5.04
C LEU A 49 7.97 9.09 -5.58
N LYS A 50 8.31 8.74 -6.82
CA LYS A 50 9.53 9.21 -7.50
C LYS A 50 9.57 10.72 -7.66
N ARG A 51 8.43 11.34 -8.00
CA ARG A 51 8.34 12.81 -8.11
C ARG A 51 8.55 13.47 -6.74
N LEU A 52 7.94 12.91 -5.70
CA LEU A 52 8.14 13.38 -4.32
C LEU A 52 9.61 13.25 -3.91
N GLN A 53 10.28 12.14 -4.23
CA GLN A 53 11.70 11.96 -3.90
C GLN A 53 12.63 12.99 -4.56
N ALA A 54 12.22 13.62 -5.66
CA ALA A 54 12.98 14.67 -6.32
C ALA A 54 12.75 16.07 -5.72
N MET A 55 11.73 16.23 -4.87
CA MET A 55 11.40 17.49 -4.19
C MET A 55 12.21 17.65 -2.89
N THR A 56 12.36 18.89 -2.42
CA THR A 56 13.04 19.20 -1.15
C THR A 56 12.31 20.31 -0.39
N GLY A 57 12.59 20.45 0.90
CA GLY A 57 12.02 21.51 1.73
C GLY A 57 10.49 21.50 1.77
N ASP A 58 9.89 22.68 1.73
CA ASP A 58 8.44 22.87 1.88
C ASP A 58 7.62 22.21 0.75
N GLU A 59 8.15 22.18 -0.48
CA GLU A 59 7.49 21.51 -1.62
C GLU A 59 7.34 20.01 -1.40
N TRP A 60 8.37 19.38 -0.80
CA TRP A 60 8.32 17.97 -0.44
C TRP A 60 7.27 17.71 0.63
N GLU A 61 7.18 18.58 1.65
CA GLU A 61 6.24 18.42 2.75
C GLU A 61 4.79 18.50 2.28
N GLU A 62 4.46 19.51 1.47
CA GLU A 62 3.10 19.65 0.93
C GLU A 62 2.76 18.51 -0.01
N GLY A 63 3.67 18.14 -0.92
CA GLY A 63 3.45 17.02 -1.83
C GLY A 63 3.25 15.68 -1.09
N MET A 64 4.01 15.44 -0.01
CA MET A 64 3.87 14.22 0.79
C MET A 64 2.52 14.18 1.52
N LYS A 65 2.08 15.32 2.05
CA LYS A 65 0.78 15.44 2.71
C LYS A 65 -0.38 15.17 1.75
N GLU A 66 -0.36 15.76 0.55
CA GLU A 66 -1.34 15.48 -0.50
C GLU A 66 -1.33 14.01 -0.91
N PHE A 67 -0.15 13.42 -1.09
CA PHE A 67 -0.01 12.01 -1.44
C PHE A 67 -0.63 11.08 -0.38
N LEU A 68 -0.40 11.35 0.90
CA LEU A 68 -0.99 10.58 1.99
C LEU A 68 -2.52 10.76 2.08
N GLN A 69 -3.03 11.96 1.82
CA GLN A 69 -4.48 12.22 1.77
C GLN A 69 -5.17 11.49 0.62
N GLN A 70 -4.53 11.40 -0.54
CA GLN A 70 -5.04 10.66 -1.70
C GLN A 70 -4.92 9.14 -1.52
N ASN A 71 -4.01 8.69 -0.65
CA ASN A 71 -3.69 7.29 -0.43
C ASN A 71 -3.84 6.88 1.06
N PRO A 72 -5.01 7.04 1.68
CA PRO A 72 -5.21 6.70 3.10
C PRO A 72 -4.98 5.22 3.39
N ARG A 73 -4.99 4.37 2.36
CA ARG A 73 -4.69 2.93 2.43
C ARG A 73 -3.22 2.61 2.70
N LEU A 74 -2.30 3.56 2.53
CA LEU A 74 -0.90 3.39 2.89
C LEU A 74 -0.69 3.39 4.41
N MET A 75 -1.64 3.93 5.18
CA MET A 75 -1.53 3.98 6.63
C MET A 75 -1.57 2.59 7.23
N GLY A 76 -0.50 2.22 7.94
CA GLY A 76 -0.30 0.89 8.48
C GLY A 76 -0.03 -0.20 7.43
N SER A 77 0.22 0.15 6.16
CA SER A 77 0.51 -0.85 5.12
C SER A 77 1.94 -1.39 5.19
N CYS A 78 2.88 -0.60 5.72
CA CYS A 78 4.26 -1.01 5.95
C CYS A 78 4.90 -0.17 7.07
N ILE A 79 6.13 -0.52 7.44
CA ILE A 79 6.87 0.14 8.54
C ILE A 79 7.09 1.63 8.30
N ALA A 80 7.20 2.08 7.04
CA ALA A 80 7.33 3.49 6.69
C ALA A 80 6.08 4.31 7.03
N PHE A 81 4.91 3.66 7.09
CA PHE A 81 3.61 4.27 7.38
C PHE A 81 2.97 3.69 8.66
N SER A 82 3.78 3.11 9.55
CA SER A 82 3.30 2.69 10.88
C SER A 82 2.96 3.92 11.74
N GLU A 83 2.13 3.74 12.77
CA GLU A 83 1.79 4.80 13.72
C GLU A 83 3.03 5.47 14.35
N GLU A 84 4.08 4.70 14.57
CA GLU A 84 5.32 5.20 15.16
C GLU A 84 6.29 5.82 14.16
N SER A 85 5.98 5.79 12.86
CA SER A 85 6.92 6.17 11.83
C SER A 85 7.26 7.68 11.90
N PRO A 86 8.53 8.06 11.62
CA PRO A 86 8.92 9.46 11.57
C PRO A 86 8.07 10.29 10.60
N LEU A 87 7.63 9.66 9.51
CA LEU A 87 6.75 10.29 8.51
C LEU A 87 5.40 10.67 9.11
N ARG A 88 4.73 9.75 9.81
CA ARG A 88 3.43 10.02 10.46
C ARG A 88 3.53 11.07 11.56
N LYS A 89 4.54 10.97 12.41
CA LYS A 89 4.83 11.96 13.46
C LYS A 89 5.01 13.37 12.90
N LYS A 90 5.71 13.50 11.77
CA LYS A 90 5.96 14.79 11.12
C LYS A 90 4.67 15.43 10.58
N PHE A 91 3.74 14.64 10.04
CA PHE A 91 2.52 15.15 9.40
C PHE A 91 1.26 15.08 10.27
N GLY A 92 1.36 14.59 11.51
CA GLY A 92 0.23 14.49 12.45
C GLY A 92 -0.85 13.50 12.00
N LEU A 93 -0.44 12.40 11.35
CA LEU A 93 -1.32 11.39 10.74
C LEU A 93 -1.22 10.02 11.38
#